data_AF-A0AA39UU31-F1
#
_entry.id   AF-A0AA39UU31-F1
#
_cell.length_a   1.000
_cell.length_b   1.000
_cell.length_c   1.000
_cell.angle_alpha   90.00
_cell.angle_beta   90.00
_cell.angle_gamma   90.00
#
_symmetry.space_group_name_H-M   'P 1'
#
loop_
_entity.id
_entity.type
_entity.pdbx_description
1 polymer ?
#
loop_
_entity_poly.entity_id
_entity_poly.type
_entity_poly.pdbx_seq_one_letter_code
_entity_poly.pdbx_strand_id
1 'polypeptide(L)'
;MGEELSGSSTAIDSSNIGFKLLKKHGWKEGTGLGVCEQGRLEPIRTCLKNNKRGLGAEKVKKKVPKPLEAPNLECKNYKKEQIPQKKSKASKKMRKMQELEKQLQETEFERAFRREFWPDNV
;
A
#
# COMPACT_ATOMS: atom_id res chain seq x y z
N MET A 1 11.00 14.91 -1.70
CA MET A 1 11.96 13.84 -2.04
C MET A 1 11.35 13.07 -3.20
N GLY A 2 11.70 13.44 -4.43
CA GLY A 2 11.16 12.82 -5.63
C GLY A 2 11.66 11.39 -5.75
N GLU A 3 10.77 10.47 -6.08
CA GLU A 3 11.13 9.09 -6.43
C GLU A 3 11.92 9.17 -7.73
N GLU A 4 13.26 9.09 -7.64
CA GLU A 4 14.10 8.84 -8.81
C GLU A 4 13.70 7.48 -9.37
N LEU A 5 12.94 7.52 -10.45
CA LEU A 5 12.77 6.38 -11.34
C LEU A 5 14.17 6.01 -11.82
N SER A 6 14.72 4.93 -11.25
CA SER A 6 15.82 4.15 -11.80
C SER A 6 15.38 3.55 -13.14
N GLY A 7 15.13 4.42 -14.12
CA GLY A 7 15.13 4.05 -15.51
C GLY A 7 16.58 3.75 -15.86
N SER A 8 16.82 2.60 -16.46
CA SER A 8 18.10 2.17 -17.01
C SER A 8 18.57 3.13 -18.11
N SER A 9 18.94 4.35 -17.74
CA SER A 9 19.51 5.36 -18.63
C SER A 9 20.95 5.05 -18.99
N THR A 10 21.52 3.99 -18.41
CA THR A 10 22.86 3.50 -18.67
C THR A 10 22.81 2.41 -19.73
N ALA A 11 23.63 2.55 -20.76
CA ALA A 11 23.84 1.51 -21.76
C ALA A 11 24.25 0.17 -21.11
N ILE A 12 23.91 -0.93 -21.77
CA ILE A 12 24.30 -2.28 -21.32
C ILE A 12 25.82 -2.40 -21.44
N ASP A 13 26.49 -2.79 -20.36
CA ASP A 13 27.94 -2.96 -20.36
C ASP A 13 28.40 -4.11 -21.28
N SER A 14 29.60 -3.94 -21.83
CA SER A 14 30.26 -4.90 -22.72
C SER A 14 30.56 -6.26 -22.08
N SER A 15 30.65 -6.31 -20.73
CA SER A 15 30.83 -7.56 -19.99
C SER A 15 29.60 -8.47 -20.07
N ASN A 16 28.40 -7.89 -20.27
CA ASN A 16 27.13 -8.58 -20.29
C ASN A 16 27.05 -9.59 -21.45
N ILE A 17 26.58 -10.80 -21.15
CA ILE A 17 26.47 -11.89 -22.14
C ILE A 17 25.51 -11.50 -23.27
N GLY A 18 24.39 -10.85 -22.96
CA GLY A 18 23.42 -10.38 -23.94
C GLY A 18 24.00 -9.34 -24.90
N PHE A 19 24.82 -8.41 -24.39
CA PHE A 19 25.53 -7.44 -25.23
C PHE A 19 26.46 -8.14 -26.24
N LYS A 20 27.24 -9.12 -25.78
CA LYS A 20 28.14 -9.91 -26.63
C LYS A 20 27.38 -10.69 -27.70
N LEU A 21 26.24 -11.27 -27.34
CA LEU A 21 25.39 -12.03 -28.27
C LEU A 21 24.78 -11.12 -29.34
N LEU A 22 24.26 -9.95 -28.96
CA LEU A 22 23.73 -8.97 -29.90
C LEU A 22 24.79 -8.53 -30.91
N LYS A 23 25.99 -8.15 -30.43
CA LYS A 23 27.11 -7.78 -31.29
C LYS A 23 27.50 -8.90 -32.25
N LYS A 24 27.54 -10.16 -31.79
CA LYS A 24 27.82 -11.34 -32.64
C LYS A 24 26.79 -11.52 -33.76
N HIS A 25 25.53 -11.16 -33.53
CA HIS A 25 24.46 -11.24 -34.53
C HIS A 25 24.34 -9.97 -35.38
N GLY A 26 25.36 -9.10 -35.38
CA GLY A 26 25.42 -7.92 -36.24
C GLY A 26 24.73 -6.67 -35.68
N TRP A 27 24.24 -6.70 -34.44
CA TRP A 27 23.73 -5.49 -33.80
C TRP A 27 24.88 -4.53 -33.45
N LYS A 28 24.68 -3.24 -33.74
CA LYS A 28 25.62 -2.16 -33.43
C LYS A 28 25.12 -1.36 -32.24
N GLU A 29 26.06 -0.92 -31.41
CA GLU A 29 25.73 -0.12 -30.24
C GLU A 29 25.29 1.28 -30.64
N GLY A 30 24.34 1.84 -29.89
CA GLY A 30 23.70 3.12 -30.23
C GLY A 30 22.70 3.03 -31.38
N THR A 31 22.46 1.83 -31.92
CA THR A 31 21.58 1.60 -33.08
C THR A 31 20.32 0.85 -32.67
N GLY A 32 19.17 1.22 -33.25
CA GLY A 32 17.90 0.54 -33.03
C GLY A 32 17.87 -0.86 -33.65
N LEU A 33 16.99 -1.72 -33.16
CA LEU A 33 16.80 -3.06 -33.73
C LEU A 33 15.89 -3.01 -34.97
N GLY A 34 16.05 -3.97 -35.88
CA GLY A 34 15.24 -4.10 -37.11
C GLY A 34 16.04 -3.81 -38.38
N VAL A 35 15.44 -4.11 -39.54
CA VAL A 35 16.10 -4.03 -40.86
C VAL A 35 16.62 -2.62 -41.19
N CYS A 36 15.86 -1.60 -40.79
CA CYS A 36 16.21 -0.19 -41.00
C CYS A 36 16.57 0.49 -39.67
N GLU A 37 16.99 -0.27 -38.67
CA GLU A 37 17.37 0.26 -37.34
C GLU A 37 16.22 1.03 -36.66
N GLN A 38 14.97 0.71 -37.02
CA GLN A 38 13.77 1.47 -36.65
C GLN A 38 13.30 1.26 -35.20
N GLY A 39 13.90 0.31 -34.51
CA GLY A 39 13.58 -0.03 -33.13
C GLY A 39 13.95 1.09 -32.17
N ARG A 40 13.22 1.19 -31.06
CA ARG A 40 13.51 2.16 -30.00
C ARG A 40 14.86 1.84 -29.35
N LEU A 41 15.67 2.88 -29.14
CA LEU A 41 16.92 2.80 -28.37
C LEU A 41 16.66 2.64 -26.88
N GLU A 42 15.65 3.35 -26.39
CA GLU A 42 15.32 3.42 -24.97
C GLU A 42 14.14 2.52 -24.62
N PRO A 43 14.22 1.79 -23.48
CA PRO A 43 13.11 1.02 -22.95
C PRO A 43 11.85 1.85 -22.73
N ILE A 44 10.69 1.20 -22.84
CA ILE A 44 9.40 1.85 -22.57
C ILE A 44 9.27 2.06 -21.06
N ARG A 45 9.04 3.31 -20.64
CA ARG A 45 8.76 3.63 -19.24
C ARG A 45 7.44 3.02 -18.83
N THR A 46 7.45 2.28 -17.73
CA THR A 46 6.25 1.72 -17.11
C THR A 46 5.89 2.51 -15.86
N CYS A 47 4.60 2.62 -15.57
CA CYS A 47 4.11 3.22 -14.34
C CYS A 47 3.57 2.12 -13.44
N LEU A 48 4.13 1.99 -12.23
CA LEU A 48 3.60 1.05 -11.25
C LEU A 48 2.27 1.56 -10.70
N LYS A 49 1.24 0.72 -10.71
CA LYS A 49 -0.05 1.05 -10.11
C LYS A 49 -0.06 0.67 -8.63
N ASN A 50 0.19 1.64 -7.76
CA ASN A 50 0.20 1.40 -6.30
C ASN A 50 -1.20 1.27 -5.68
N ASN A 51 -2.27 1.59 -6.42
CA ASN A 51 -3.65 1.57 -5.92
C ASN A 51 -4.43 0.36 -6.44
N LYS A 52 -5.46 -0.04 -5.69
CA LYS A 52 -6.38 -1.13 -6.07
C LYS A 52 -7.67 -0.64 -6.74
N ARG A 53 -7.75 0.65 -7.11
CA ARG A 53 -8.97 1.24 -7.69
C ARG A 53 -9.10 0.86 -9.16
N GLY A 54 -10.33 0.86 -9.68
CA GLY A 54 -10.60 0.64 -11.10
C GLY A 54 -9.85 1.61 -12.01
N LEU A 55 -9.64 1.22 -13.27
CA LEU A 55 -9.19 2.14 -14.30
C LEU A 55 -10.26 3.22 -14.51
N GLY A 56 -9.84 4.46 -14.77
CA GLY A 56 -10.75 5.62 -14.89
C GLY A 56 -11.28 6.18 -13.56
N ALA A 57 -11.00 5.55 -12.42
CA ALA A 57 -11.45 6.05 -11.13
C ALA A 57 -10.75 7.37 -10.76
N GLU A 58 -11.51 8.40 -10.38
CA GLU A 58 -11.00 9.76 -10.15
C GLU A 58 -9.83 9.78 -9.17
N LYS A 59 -8.71 10.40 -9.53
CA LYS A 59 -7.52 10.46 -8.65
C LYS A 59 -7.86 11.28 -7.41
N VAL A 60 -7.75 10.67 -6.22
CA VAL A 60 -7.92 11.42 -4.96
C VAL A 60 -6.79 12.44 -4.90
N LYS A 61 -7.13 13.74 -4.94
CA LYS A 61 -6.17 14.82 -4.72
C LYS A 61 -5.63 14.66 -3.30
N LYS A 62 -4.36 14.25 -3.18
CA LYS A 62 -3.66 14.30 -1.89
C LYS A 62 -3.67 15.76 -1.44
N LYS A 63 -4.44 16.08 -0.39
CA LYS A 63 -4.36 17.40 0.23
C LYS A 63 -2.96 17.51 0.83
N VAL A 64 -2.13 18.36 0.25
CA VAL A 64 -0.85 18.73 0.85
C VAL A 64 -1.17 19.38 2.21
N PRO A 65 -0.60 18.93 3.34
CA PRO A 65 -0.75 19.65 4.60
C PRO A 65 -0.14 21.04 4.42
N LYS A 66 -0.94 22.08 4.62
CA LYS A 66 -0.49 23.46 4.64
C LYS A 66 0.46 23.64 5.83
N PRO A 67 1.68 24.21 5.67
CA PRO A 67 2.55 24.54 6.80
C PRO A 67 1.84 25.52 7.73
N LEU A 68 1.96 25.27 9.03
CA LEU A 68 1.38 26.06 10.10
C LEU A 68 2.15 27.38 10.24
N GLU A 69 1.52 28.49 9.85
CA GLU A 69 1.91 29.84 10.27
C GLU A 69 0.61 30.56 10.67
N ALA A 70 0.48 30.88 11.95
CA ALA A 70 -0.65 31.63 12.51
C ALA A 70 -0.41 33.14 12.36
N PRO A 71 -1.47 33.94 12.16
CA PRO A 71 -1.91 34.76 13.29
C PRO A 71 -3.44 34.84 13.46
N ASN A 72 -3.85 35.01 14.71
CA ASN A 72 -5.20 35.28 15.19
C ASN A 72 -5.90 36.44 14.47
N LEU A 73 -7.16 36.26 14.05
CA LEU A 73 -8.27 37.23 14.16
C LEU A 73 -9.61 36.46 13.98
N GLU A 74 -10.54 36.64 14.93
CA GLU A 74 -11.83 35.95 15.03
C GLU A 74 -12.84 36.34 13.92
N CYS A 75 -13.67 35.39 13.46
CA CYS A 75 -15.09 35.67 13.17
C CYS A 75 -15.99 34.40 13.06
N LYS A 76 -16.79 34.18 14.12
CA LYS A 76 -18.19 33.72 14.22
C LYS A 76 -18.75 32.58 13.32
N ASN A 77 -19.10 31.49 14.03
CA ASN A 77 -20.26 30.58 13.92
C ASN A 77 -21.17 30.58 12.67
N TYR A 78 -21.15 29.51 11.85
CA TYR A 78 -22.36 28.98 11.17
C TYR A 78 -22.29 27.45 10.92
N LYS A 79 -23.32 26.74 11.39
CA LYS A 79 -23.81 25.37 11.09
C LYS A 79 -22.88 24.16 11.30
N LYS A 80 -23.10 23.51 12.45
CA LYS A 80 -22.91 22.06 12.67
C LYS A 80 -23.93 21.30 11.81
N GLU A 81 -23.46 20.56 10.80
CA GLU A 81 -24.19 19.39 10.31
C GLU A 81 -23.45 18.14 10.81
N GLN A 82 -24.18 17.35 11.61
CA GLN A 82 -23.70 16.13 12.25
C GLN A 82 -23.54 15.05 11.18
N ILE A 83 -22.32 14.82 10.70
CA ILE A 83 -21.98 13.63 9.92
C ILE A 83 -21.90 12.45 10.91
N PRO A 84 -22.62 11.33 10.70
CA PRO A 84 -22.55 10.18 11.60
C PRO A 84 -21.12 9.66 11.67
N GLN A 85 -20.55 9.66 12.88
CA GLN A 85 -19.26 9.04 13.19
C GLN A 85 -19.35 7.55 12.83
N LYS A 86 -18.76 7.17 11.69
CA LYS A 86 -18.64 5.75 11.30
C LYS A 86 -17.79 5.04 12.34
N LYS A 87 -18.40 4.18 13.15
CA LYS A 87 -17.70 3.31 14.10
C LYS A 87 -16.64 2.51 13.34
N SER A 88 -15.37 2.74 13.64
CA SER A 88 -14.28 1.99 13.04
C SER A 88 -14.38 0.54 13.51
N LYS A 89 -14.30 -0.41 12.57
CA LYS A 89 -14.32 -1.83 12.92
C LYS A 89 -13.07 -2.15 13.75
N ALA A 90 -13.27 -2.83 14.89
CA ALA A 90 -12.19 -3.30 15.75
C ALA A 90 -11.10 -4.05 14.96
N SER A 91 -9.84 -3.71 15.21
CA SER A 91 -8.66 -4.35 14.59
C SER A 91 -8.68 -5.87 14.82
N LYS A 92 -8.14 -6.64 13.86
CA LYS A 92 -8.03 -8.11 13.95
C LYS A 92 -7.38 -8.58 15.26
N LYS A 93 -6.39 -7.84 15.77
CA LYS A 93 -5.69 -8.14 17.02
C LYS A 93 -6.60 -7.96 18.24
N MET A 94 -7.40 -6.90 18.26
CA MET A 94 -8.32 -6.59 19.36
C MET A 94 -9.47 -7.62 19.43
N ARG A 95 -9.97 -8.09 18.28
CA ARG A 95 -10.99 -9.15 18.23
C ARG A 95 -10.49 -10.47 18.81
N LYS A 96 -9.29 -10.90 18.42
CA LYS A 96 -8.68 -12.14 18.96
C LYS A 96 -8.44 -12.05 20.47
N MET A 97 -8.05 -10.87 20.97
CA MET A 97 -7.85 -10.64 22.39
C MET A 97 -9.18 -10.75 23.17
N GLN A 98 -10.25 -10.11 22.68
CA GLN A 98 -11.59 -10.20 23.29
C GLN A 98 -12.15 -11.63 23.29
N GLU A 99 -11.88 -12.41 22.23
CA GLU A 99 -12.34 -13.79 22.13
C GLU A 99 -11.63 -14.71 23.12
N LEU A 100 -10.32 -14.56 23.30
CA LEU A 100 -9.55 -15.32 24.29
C LEU A 100 -10.02 -14.99 25.72
N GLU A 101 -10.23 -13.71 26.02
CA GLU A 101 -10.76 -13.26 27.30
C GLU A 101 -12.16 -13.86 27.58
N LYS A 102 -13.04 -13.85 26.58
CA LYS A 102 -14.37 -14.47 26.68
C LYS A 102 -14.29 -15.98 26.92
N GLN A 103 -13.39 -16.69 26.24
CA GLN A 103 -13.19 -18.12 26.47
C GLN A 103 -12.70 -18.39 27.89
N LEU A 104 -11.75 -17.60 28.41
CA LEU A 104 -11.31 -17.74 29.80
C LEU A 104 -12.47 -17.51 30.76
N GLN A 105 -13.26 -16.46 30.56
CA GLN A 105 -14.45 -16.19 31.39
C GLN A 105 -15.49 -17.31 31.32
N GLU A 106 -15.76 -17.87 30.13
CA GLU A 106 -16.70 -18.98 29.98
C GLU A 106 -16.17 -20.26 30.67
N THR A 107 -14.87 -20.56 30.54
CA THR A 107 -14.28 -21.72 31.22
C THR A 107 -14.26 -21.56 32.74
N GLU A 108 -14.01 -20.35 33.23
CA GLU A 108 -14.05 -20.03 34.66
C GLU A 108 -15.49 -20.07 35.17
N PHE A 109 -16.44 -19.51 34.41
CA PHE A 109 -17.87 -19.58 34.71
C PHE A 109 -18.36 -21.01 34.76
N GLU A 110 -18.04 -21.86 33.77
CA GLU A 110 -18.47 -23.26 33.76
C GLU A 110 -17.86 -24.02 34.94
N ARG A 111 -16.58 -23.77 35.26
CA ARG A 111 -15.92 -24.35 36.43
C ARG A 111 -16.57 -23.92 37.73
N ALA A 112 -16.88 -22.63 37.88
CA ALA A 112 -17.55 -22.07 39.05
C ALA A 112 -18.98 -22.61 39.17
N PHE A 113 -19.72 -22.62 38.07
CA PHE A 113 -21.08 -23.13 37.97
C PHE A 113 -21.17 -24.61 38.33
N ARG A 114 -20.27 -25.46 37.79
CA ARG A 114 -20.21 -26.88 38.18
C ARG A 114 -19.90 -27.06 39.66
N ARG A 115 -18.94 -26.30 40.20
CA ARG A 115 -18.58 -26.35 41.63
C ARG A 115 -19.77 -25.97 42.52
N GLU A 116 -20.57 -24.99 42.11
CA GLU A 116 -21.65 -24.44 42.93
C GLU A 116 -22.97 -25.22 42.79
N PHE A 117 -23.27 -25.77 41.61
CA PHE A 117 -24.55 -26.45 41.34
C PHE A 117 -24.45 -27.98 41.23
N TRP A 118 -23.27 -28.57 41.05
CA TRP A 118 -23.06 -30.03 40.94
C TRP A 118 -21.78 -30.50 41.71
N PRO A 119 -21.79 -30.45 43.05
CA PRO A 119 -20.61 -30.75 43.86
C PRO A 119 -20.15 -32.22 43.83
N ASP A 120 -21.03 -33.17 43.48
CA ASP A 120 -20.76 -34.61 43.64
C ASP A 120 -20.09 -35.29 42.42
N ASN A 121 -19.63 -34.53 41.41
CA ASN A 121 -19.04 -35.10 40.18
C ASN A 121 -17.64 -34.52 39.86
N VAL A 122 -16.88 -34.16 40.89
CA VAL A 122 -15.44 -33.84 40.86
C VAL A 122 -14.70 -34.84 41.74
#